data_AF-A0A928I6T3-F1
#
_entry.id   AF-A0A928I6T3-F1
#
_cell.length_a   1.000
_cell.length_b   1.000
_cell.length_c   1.000
_cell.angle_alpha   90.00
_cell.angle_beta   90.00
_cell.angle_gamma   90.00
#
_symmetry.space_group_name_H-M   'P 1'
#
loop_
_entity.id
_entity.type
_entity.pdbx_description
1 polymer ?
#
loop_
_entity_poly.entity_id
_entity_poly.type
_entity_poly.pdbx_seq_one_letter_code
_entity_poly.pdbx_strand_id
1 'polypeptide(L)'
;MAKFSVSEMKGKGLMILYTAFLGALALSVLMMPVSSILKDLTRIPLAVTGSVFWLSLGGTVFSALVINRARKRCDAFCADDSDMNGLGLISFFKNKEAKIADISMFAAFAGVIVTLFLIKNVYAFFIFLGLLVFFFGMHCMLNGKNYAYIKFNQENKEL
;
A
#
# COMPACT_ATOMS: atom_id res chain seq x y z
N MET A 1 24.07 2.18 -21.01
CA MET A 1 22.65 2.25 -20.61
C MET A 1 22.41 1.15 -19.59
N ALA A 2 22.38 1.49 -18.30
CA ALA A 2 22.39 0.50 -17.22
C ALA A 2 21.09 -0.33 -17.23
N LYS A 3 21.23 -1.63 -17.52
CA LYS A 3 20.22 -2.65 -17.18
C LYS A 3 20.16 -2.69 -15.66
N PHE A 4 19.34 -1.83 -15.07
CA PHE A 4 19.03 -1.93 -13.64
C PHE A 4 18.42 -3.32 -13.44
N SER A 5 19.14 -4.18 -12.69
CA SER A 5 18.80 -5.57 -12.39
C SER A 5 17.55 -5.62 -11.50
N VAL A 6 16.40 -5.28 -12.08
CA VAL A 6 15.08 -5.46 -11.45
C VAL A 6 14.71 -6.96 -11.43
N SER A 7 15.46 -7.82 -12.14
CA SER A 7 15.23 -9.27 -12.17
C SER A 7 15.73 -10.01 -10.92
N GLU A 8 16.56 -9.40 -10.07
CA GLU A 8 17.09 -10.05 -8.86
C GLU A 8 16.36 -9.70 -7.56
N MET A 9 15.53 -8.66 -7.53
CA MET A 9 14.66 -8.45 -6.38
C MET A 9 13.59 -9.55 -6.36
N LYS A 10 13.80 -10.54 -5.49
CA LYS A 10 12.83 -11.61 -5.18
C LYS A 10 11.48 -10.97 -4.83
N GLY A 11 10.36 -11.57 -5.24
CA GLY A 11 9.01 -11.02 -5.04
C GLY A 11 8.70 -10.57 -3.60
N LYS A 12 9.30 -11.24 -2.59
CA LYS A 12 9.26 -10.83 -1.17
C LYS A 12 9.87 -9.44 -0.93
N GLY A 13 11.02 -9.13 -1.53
CA GLY A 13 11.69 -7.83 -1.38
C GLY A 13 10.87 -6.67 -1.97
N LEU A 14 10.21 -6.89 -3.11
CA LEU A 14 9.31 -5.89 -3.70
C LEU A 14 8.07 -5.64 -2.84
N MET A 15 7.51 -6.68 -2.20
CA MET A 15 6.41 -6.52 -1.25
C MET A 15 6.85 -5.71 -0.03
N ILE A 16 7.99 -6.05 0.55
CA ILE A 16 8.52 -5.32 1.72
C ILE A 16 8.74 -3.84 1.35
N LEU A 17 9.30 -3.56 0.17
CA LEU A 17 9.50 -2.20 -0.30
C LEU A 17 8.18 -1.45 -0.49
N TYR A 18 7.18 -2.08 -1.11
CA TYR A 18 5.84 -1.52 -1.27
C TYR A 18 5.21 -1.19 0.10
N THR A 19 5.23 -2.14 1.02
CA THR A 19 4.67 -1.98 2.38
C THR A 19 5.42 -0.90 3.17
N ALA A 20 6.75 -0.79 3.02
CA ALA A 20 7.54 0.25 3.67
C ALA A 20 7.16 1.64 3.17
N PHE A 21 7.07 1.84 1.85
CA PHE A 21 6.62 3.13 1.29
C PHE A 21 5.17 3.43 1.65
N LEU A 22 4.29 2.43 1.65
CA LEU A 22 2.89 2.61 2.04
C LEU A 22 2.76 2.96 3.54
N GLY A 23 3.58 2.35 4.39
CA GLY A 23 3.67 2.69 5.81
C GLY A 23 4.19 4.10 6.05
N ALA A 24 5.23 4.52 5.31
CA ALA A 24 5.75 5.88 5.36
C ALA A 24 4.72 6.91 4.85
N LEU A 25 3.94 6.56 3.82
CA LEU A 25 2.83 7.37 3.33
C LEU A 25 1.76 7.54 4.41
N ALA A 26 1.31 6.44 5.02
CA ALA A 26 0.33 6.47 6.11
C ALA A 26 0.83 7.30 7.31
N LEU A 27 2.09 7.11 7.71
CA LEU A 27 2.70 7.88 8.79
C LEU A 27 2.77 9.38 8.46
N SER A 28 3.08 9.73 7.21
CA SER A 28 3.09 11.15 6.79
C SER A 28 1.70 11.79 6.91
N VAL A 29 0.62 11.04 6.64
CA VAL A 29 -0.76 11.49 6.85
C VAL A 29 -1.03 11.71 8.33
N LEU A 30 -0.61 10.78 9.21
CA LEU A 30 -0.74 10.93 10.67
C LEU A 30 -0.04 12.18 11.22
N MET A 31 1.08 12.59 10.59
CA MET A 31 1.88 13.73 11.02
C MET A 31 1.32 15.08 10.54
N MET A 32 0.40 15.12 9.58
CA MET A 32 -0.17 16.38 9.04
C MET A 32 -0.73 17.33 10.11
N PRO A 33 -1.56 16.91 11.09
CA PRO A 33 -2.07 17.81 12.11
C PRO A 33 -0.96 18.37 13.01
N VAL A 34 0.03 17.55 13.37
CA VAL A 34 1.20 17.97 14.18
C VAL A 34 2.02 19.01 13.42
N SER A 35 2.30 18.75 12.15
CA SER A 35 3.04 19.69 11.30
C SER A 35 2.28 20.99 11.05
N SER A 36 0.94 20.95 11.03
CA SER A 36 0.11 22.15 10.90
C SER A 36 0.11 23.02 12.16
N ILE A 37 0.35 22.46 13.35
CA ILE A 37 0.43 23.24 14.60
C ILE A 37 1.80 23.89 14.72
N LEU A 38 2.84 23.14 14.38
CA LEU A 38 4.22 23.62 14.48
C LEU A 38 4.60 24.61 13.38
N LYS A 39 3.77 24.75 12.33
CA LYS A 39 4.05 25.62 11.17
C LYS A 39 4.25 27.09 11.55
N ASP A 40 3.58 27.53 12.63
CA ASP A 40 3.62 28.93 13.08
C ASP A 40 4.94 29.24 13.81
N LEU A 41 5.59 28.22 14.39
CA LEU A 41 6.92 28.33 14.98
C LEU A 41 8.01 28.12 13.92
N THR A 42 7.89 27.08 13.09
CA THR A 42 8.88 26.75 12.05
C THR A 42 8.21 26.07 10.86
N ARG A 43 8.65 26.40 9.63
CA ARG A 43 8.15 25.74 8.41
C ARG A 43 8.76 24.36 8.15
N ILE A 44 9.74 23.94 8.96
CA ILE A 44 10.52 22.71 8.76
C ILE A 44 9.62 21.46 8.84
N PRO A 45 8.76 21.26 9.87
CA PRO A 45 7.93 20.06 9.97
C PRO A 45 6.97 19.93 8.79
N LEU A 46 6.40 21.04 8.33
CA LEU A 46 5.52 21.07 7.17
C LEU A 46 6.24 20.62 5.89
N ALA A 47 7.44 21.15 5.64
CA ALA A 47 8.26 20.79 4.48
C ALA A 47 8.69 19.31 4.52
N VAL A 48 9.08 18.81 5.69
CA VAL A 48 9.48 17.41 5.89
C VAL A 48 8.29 16.48 5.67
N THR A 49 7.14 16.72 6.31
CA THR A 49 5.94 15.89 6.16
C THR A 49 5.47 15.86 4.70
N GLY A 50 5.43 17.00 4.03
CA GLY A 50 5.07 17.06 2.60
C GLY A 50 6.06 16.30 1.71
N SER A 51 7.36 16.42 1.97
CA SER A 51 8.38 15.70 1.20
C SER A 51 8.27 14.19 1.40
N VAL A 52 8.11 13.74 2.64
CA VAL A 52 7.91 12.31 2.96
C VAL A 52 6.64 11.79 2.31
N PHE A 53 5.55 12.56 2.32
CA PHE A 53 4.31 12.19 1.64
C PHE A 53 4.53 11.95 0.14
N TRP A 54 5.12 12.90 -0.59
CA TRP A 54 5.31 12.77 -2.04
C TRP A 54 6.31 11.67 -2.42
N LEU A 55 7.42 11.54 -1.67
CA LEU A 55 8.40 10.48 -1.89
C LEU A 55 7.80 9.11 -1.63
N SER A 56 7.02 8.98 -0.56
CA SER A 56 6.36 7.71 -0.21
C SER A 56 5.28 7.34 -1.21
N LEU A 57 4.47 8.31 -1.65
CA LEU A 57 3.46 8.10 -2.70
C LEU A 57 4.11 7.64 -4.00
N GLY A 58 5.15 8.33 -4.44
CA GLY A 58 5.92 7.97 -5.63
C GLY A 58 6.52 6.56 -5.51
N GLY A 59 7.10 6.25 -4.35
CA GLY A 59 7.65 4.92 -4.03
C GLY A 59 6.60 3.81 -4.09
N THR A 60 5.45 3.99 -3.43
CA THR A 60 4.34 3.03 -3.43
C THR A 60 3.83 2.77 -4.85
N VAL A 61 3.60 3.82 -5.64
CA VAL A 61 3.15 3.69 -7.04
C VAL A 61 4.22 3.00 -7.89
N PHE A 62 5.48 3.42 -7.77
CA PHE A 62 6.59 2.82 -8.51
C PHE A 62 6.72 1.32 -8.21
N SER A 63 6.73 0.93 -6.93
CA SER A 63 6.79 -0.48 -6.51
C SER A 63 5.60 -1.27 -7.07
N ALA A 64 4.38 -0.73 -7.02
CA ALA A 64 3.21 -1.39 -7.59
C ALA A 64 3.33 -1.57 -9.12
N LEU A 65 3.88 -0.60 -9.84
CA LEU A 65 4.12 -0.69 -11.28
C LEU A 65 5.19 -1.73 -11.62
N VAL A 66 6.28 -1.78 -10.84
CA VAL A 66 7.34 -2.78 -11.03
C VAL A 66 6.79 -4.19 -10.81
N ILE A 67 6.02 -4.41 -9.73
CA ILE A 67 5.37 -5.70 -9.46
C ILE A 67 4.42 -6.09 -10.61
N ASN A 68 3.58 -5.14 -11.06
CA ASN A 68 2.67 -5.36 -12.18
C ASN A 68 3.41 -5.73 -13.49
N ARG A 69 4.55 -5.09 -13.76
CA ARG A 69 5.38 -5.39 -14.93
C ARG A 69 6.07 -6.74 -14.81
N ALA A 70 6.59 -7.09 -13.63
CA ALA A 70 7.20 -8.39 -13.36
C ALA A 70 6.20 -9.53 -13.56
N ARG A 71 4.98 -9.38 -13.05
CA ARG A 71 3.87 -10.31 -13.28
C ARG A 71 3.58 -10.51 -14.77
N LYS A 72 3.40 -9.42 -15.52
CA LYS A 72 3.08 -9.48 -16.97
C LYS A 72 4.18 -10.09 -17.84
N ARG A 73 5.41 -10.23 -17.32
CA ARG A 73 6.54 -10.86 -18.02
C ARG A 73 6.73 -12.33 -17.65
N CYS A 74 5.93 -12.86 -16.74
CA CYS A 74 6.03 -14.25 -16.33
C CYS A 74 5.02 -15.08 -17.12
N ASP A 75 5.45 -15.61 -18.26
CA ASP A 75 4.60 -16.40 -19.15
C ASP A 75 4.06 -17.66 -18.46
N ALA A 76 4.85 -18.27 -17.57
CA ALA A 76 4.43 -19.40 -16.73
C ALA A 76 3.24 -19.05 -15.82
N PHE A 77 3.24 -17.87 -15.21
CA PHE A 77 2.09 -17.41 -14.42
C PHE A 77 0.92 -17.05 -15.33
N CYS A 78 1.16 -16.41 -16.48
CA CYS A 78 0.10 -16.05 -17.42
C CYS A 78 -0.59 -17.28 -18.07
N ALA A 79 0.11 -18.40 -18.22
CA ALA A 79 -0.48 -19.66 -18.68
C ALA A 79 -1.40 -20.31 -17.63
N ASP A 80 -1.09 -20.15 -16.33
CA ASP A 80 -1.86 -20.66 -15.20
C ASP A 80 -3.02 -19.71 -14.79
N ASP A 81 -2.88 -18.40 -15.02
CA ASP A 81 -3.80 -17.32 -14.61
C ASP A 81 -5.14 -17.26 -15.40
N SER A 82 -5.45 -18.28 -16.21
CA SER A 82 -6.64 -18.33 -17.08
C SER A 82 -7.98 -18.24 -16.31
N ASP A 83 -7.98 -18.51 -15.00
CA ASP A 83 -9.19 -18.58 -14.18
C ASP A 83 -9.34 -17.44 -13.14
N MET A 84 -8.31 -16.59 -12.92
CA MET A 84 -8.40 -15.50 -11.93
C MET A 84 -8.99 -14.22 -12.54
N ASN A 85 -10.25 -14.23 -12.93
CA ASN A 85 -10.94 -13.03 -13.41
C ASN A 85 -11.33 -12.10 -12.24
N GLY A 86 -10.44 -11.16 -11.88
CA GLY A 86 -10.77 -10.10 -10.92
C GLY A 86 -9.70 -9.02 -10.79
N LEU A 87 -10.11 -7.76 -10.94
CA LEU A 87 -9.31 -6.60 -10.53
C LEU A 87 -9.12 -6.66 -9.01
N GLY A 88 -7.88 -6.51 -8.54
CA GLY A 88 -7.55 -6.53 -7.10
C GLY A 88 -8.28 -5.48 -6.26
N LEU A 89 -8.88 -4.47 -6.92
CA LEU A 89 -9.64 -3.39 -6.31
C LEU A 89 -11.10 -3.76 -6.01
N ILE A 90 -11.64 -4.82 -6.64
CA ILE A 90 -13.04 -5.27 -6.51
C ILE A 90 -13.10 -6.66 -5.87
N SER A 91 -11.94 -7.27 -5.63
CA SER A 91 -11.84 -8.57 -5.00
C SER A 91 -11.67 -8.41 -3.51
N PHE A 92 -12.56 -9.01 -2.72
CA PHE A 92 -12.48 -9.01 -1.26
C PHE A 92 -12.24 -10.43 -0.73
N PHE A 93 -11.64 -10.53 0.45
CA PHE A 93 -11.54 -11.76 1.24
C PHE A 93 -10.90 -12.97 0.54
N LYS A 94 -10.01 -12.76 -0.44
CA LYS A 94 -9.40 -13.89 -1.18
C LYS A 94 -8.47 -14.75 -0.34
N ASN A 95 -7.79 -14.15 0.63
CA ASN A 95 -6.76 -14.80 1.45
C ASN A 95 -6.94 -14.45 2.93
N LYS A 96 -6.36 -15.27 3.84
CA LYS A 96 -6.37 -14.99 5.28
C LYS A 96 -5.77 -13.61 5.61
N GLU A 97 -4.64 -13.28 4.99
CA GLU A 97 -3.98 -11.97 5.16
C GLU A 97 -4.83 -10.82 4.61
N ALA A 98 -5.44 -11.03 3.43
CA ALA A 98 -6.31 -10.04 2.82
C ALA A 98 -7.59 -9.80 3.64
N LYS A 99 -8.15 -10.84 4.27
CA LYS A 99 -9.30 -10.71 5.17
C LYS A 99 -9.02 -9.79 6.35
N ILE A 100 -7.82 -9.86 6.93
CA ILE A 100 -7.43 -8.95 8.02
C ILE A 100 -7.37 -7.51 7.49
N ALA A 101 -6.69 -7.30 6.36
CA ALA A 101 -6.60 -5.97 5.75
C ALA A 101 -7.98 -5.39 5.40
N ASP A 102 -8.89 -6.20 4.85
CA ASP A 102 -10.23 -5.77 4.46
C ASP A 102 -11.08 -5.36 5.68
N ILE A 103 -11.09 -6.18 6.73
CA ILE A 103 -11.81 -5.86 7.98
C ILE A 103 -11.26 -4.58 8.59
N SER A 104 -9.93 -4.45 8.67
CA SER A 104 -9.28 -3.26 9.21
C SER A 104 -9.53 -2.02 8.34
N MET A 105 -9.61 -2.18 7.01
CA MET A 105 -9.98 -1.09 6.09
C MET A 105 -11.40 -0.61 6.35
N PHE A 106 -12.39 -1.51 6.48
CA PHE A 106 -13.78 -1.12 6.78
C PHE A 106 -13.91 -0.49 8.16
N ALA A 107 -13.20 -1.00 9.16
CA ALA A 107 -13.16 -0.40 10.49
C ALA A 107 -12.55 1.01 10.47
N ALA A 108 -11.45 1.21 9.75
CA ALA A 108 -10.83 2.52 9.56
C ALA A 108 -11.76 3.48 8.80
N PHE A 109 -12.44 3.00 7.77
CA PHE A 109 -13.42 3.78 7.01
C PHE A 109 -14.58 4.24 7.88
N ALA A 110 -15.17 3.34 8.67
CA ALA A 110 -16.19 3.70 9.66
C ALA A 110 -15.65 4.73 10.67
N GLY A 111 -14.42 4.56 11.15
CA GLY A 111 -13.75 5.53 12.03
C GLY A 111 -13.59 6.92 11.39
N VAL A 112 -13.26 7.00 10.10
CA VAL A 112 -13.21 8.27 9.35
C VAL A 112 -14.60 8.93 9.32
N ILE A 113 -15.65 8.18 9.00
CA ILE A 113 -17.03 8.71 8.97
C ILE A 113 -17.45 9.22 10.35
N VAL A 114 -17.23 8.44 11.42
CA VAL A 114 -17.58 8.82 12.79
C VAL A 114 -16.80 10.07 13.22
N THR A 115 -15.50 10.11 12.98
CA THR A 115 -14.68 11.27 13.40
C THR A 115 -14.98 12.53 12.60
N LEU A 116 -15.30 12.41 11.32
CA LEU A 116 -15.64 13.54 10.46
C LEU A 116 -17.01 14.15 10.79
N PHE A 117 -18.04 13.31 10.98
CA PHE A 117 -19.42 13.78 11.11
C PHE A 117 -19.91 13.90 12.56
N LEU A 118 -19.45 13.04 13.46
CA LEU A 118 -19.97 12.99 14.84
C LEU A 118 -19.03 13.70 15.84
N ILE A 119 -17.75 13.32 15.85
CA ILE A 119 -16.81 13.78 16.88
C ILE A 119 -16.15 15.11 16.52
N LYS A 120 -15.93 15.37 15.21
CA LYS A 120 -15.23 16.55 14.68
C LYS A 120 -13.83 16.76 15.30
N ASN A 121 -13.17 15.68 15.71
CA ASN A 121 -11.81 15.73 16.24
C ASN A 121 -10.81 15.48 15.11
N VAL A 122 -10.03 16.51 14.79
CA VAL A 122 -9.05 16.50 13.69
C VAL A 122 -7.98 15.43 13.89
N TYR A 123 -7.45 15.25 15.10
CA TYR A 123 -6.41 14.24 15.35
C TYR A 123 -6.96 12.82 15.17
N ALA A 124 -8.14 12.54 15.72
CA ALA A 124 -8.80 11.25 15.56
C ALA A 124 -9.10 10.96 14.09
N PHE A 125 -9.55 11.98 13.34
CA PHE A 125 -9.76 11.88 11.89
C PHE A 125 -8.47 11.49 11.15
N PHE A 126 -7.36 12.18 11.40
CA PHE A 126 -6.09 11.86 10.74
C PHE A 126 -5.57 10.48 11.13
N ILE A 127 -5.81 10.02 12.37
CA ILE A 127 -5.51 8.64 12.80
C ILE A 127 -6.23 7.63 11.92
N PHE A 128 -7.56 7.73 11.81
CA PHE A 128 -8.33 6.80 10.98
C PHE A 128 -8.03 6.96 9.49
N LEU A 129 -7.71 8.17 9.02
CA LEU A 129 -7.32 8.39 7.63
C LEU A 129 -5.99 7.73 7.29
N GLY A 130 -4.99 7.84 8.16
CA GLY A 130 -3.69 7.15 7.98
C GLY A 130 -3.86 5.63 7.97
N LEU A 131 -4.67 5.09 8.90
CA LEU A 131 -5.02 3.67 8.90
C LEU A 131 -5.75 3.25 7.63
N LEU A 132 -6.71 4.06 7.16
CA LEU A 132 -7.46 3.80 5.94
C LEU A 132 -6.54 3.76 4.72
N VAL A 133 -5.62 4.72 4.58
CA VAL A 133 -4.63 4.74 3.48
C VAL A 133 -3.78 3.47 3.50
N PHE A 134 -3.30 3.07 4.67
CA PHE A 134 -2.49 1.85 4.81
C PHE A 134 -3.29 0.59 4.44
N PHE A 135 -4.44 0.38 5.07
CA PHE A 135 -5.23 -0.84 4.85
C PHE A 135 -5.85 -0.89 3.46
N PHE A 136 -6.21 0.24 2.86
CA PHE A 136 -6.67 0.29 1.48
C PHE A 136 -5.56 -0.09 0.48
N GLY A 137 -4.33 0.40 0.69
CA GLY A 137 -3.18 -0.01 -0.12
C GLY A 137 -2.88 -1.50 0.03
N MET A 138 -2.93 -2.01 1.26
CA MET A 138 -2.76 -3.44 1.54
C MET A 138 -3.88 -4.30 0.93
N HIS A 139 -5.14 -3.85 0.99
CA HIS A 139 -6.28 -4.49 0.31
C HIS A 139 -6.00 -4.63 -1.19
N CYS A 140 -5.61 -3.54 -1.86
CA CYS A 140 -5.33 -3.54 -3.29
C CYS A 140 -4.17 -4.49 -3.66
N MET A 141 -3.15 -4.57 -2.81
CA MET A 141 -1.99 -5.43 -3.06
C MET A 141 -2.30 -6.91 -2.78
N LEU A 142 -2.87 -7.23 -1.62
CA LEU A 142 -3.11 -8.60 -1.14
C LEU A 142 -4.27 -9.30 -1.85
N ASN A 143 -5.31 -8.56 -2.26
CA ASN A 143 -6.43 -9.13 -3.02
C ASN A 143 -6.19 -9.14 -4.54
N GLY A 144 -5.10 -8.51 -5.00
CA GLY A 144 -4.75 -8.45 -6.42
C GLY A 144 -4.00 -9.68 -6.93
N LYS A 145 -4.00 -9.83 -8.26
CA LYS A 145 -3.17 -10.80 -8.99
C LYS A 145 -1.67 -10.68 -8.68
N ASN A 146 -1.24 -9.52 -8.19
CA ASN A 146 0.14 -9.27 -7.80
C ASN A 146 0.57 -10.12 -6.60
N TYR A 147 -0.29 -10.30 -5.60
CA TYR A 147 0.02 -11.16 -4.47
C TYR A 147 0.04 -12.64 -4.87
N ALA A 148 -0.91 -13.07 -5.71
CA ALA A 148 -0.94 -14.43 -6.25
C ALA A 148 0.35 -14.75 -7.04
N TYR A 149 0.80 -13.84 -7.91
CA TYR A 149 2.08 -13.95 -8.60
C TYR A 149 3.27 -14.07 -7.64
N ILE A 150 3.28 -13.29 -6.57
CA ILE A 150 4.38 -13.29 -5.60
C ILE A 150 4.40 -14.59 -4.81
N LYS A 151 3.25 -15.18 -4.51
CA LYS A 151 3.16 -16.51 -3.88
C LYS A 151 3.61 -17.62 -4.84
N PHE A 152 3.13 -17.60 -6.09
CA PHE A 152 3.56 -18.53 -7.15
C PHE A 152 5.09 -18.51 -7.35
N ASN A 153 5.70 -17.33 -7.41
CA ASN A 153 7.15 -17.17 -7.57
C ASN A 153 7.95 -17.58 -6.31
N GLN A 154 7.31 -17.75 -5.15
CA GLN A 154 7.94 -18.31 -3.96
C GLN A 154 7.91 -19.83 -4.00
N GLU A 155 6.74 -20.42 -4.30
CA GLU A 155 6.54 -21.86 -4.38
C GLU A 155 7.38 -22.51 -5.50
N ASN A 156 7.45 -21.88 -6.68
CA ASN A 156 8.23 -22.40 -7.82
C ASN A 156 9.75 -22.14 -7.73
N LYS A 157 10.24 -21.45 -6.70
CA LYS A 157 11.68 -21.29 -6.43
C LYS A 157 12.21 -22.27 -5.39
N GLU A 158 11.33 -23.04 -4.76
CA GLU A 158 11.68 -24.12 -3.83
C GLU A 158 11.68 -25.51 -4.51
N LEU A 159 11.40 -25.55 -5.82
CA LEU A 159 11.61 -26.67 -6.73
C LEU A 159 12.80 -26.37 -7.65
#